data_AF-A0A7M4DIV0-F1
#
_entry.id   AF-A0A7M4DIV0-F1
#
_cell.length_a   1.000
_cell.length_b   1.000
_cell.length_c   1.000
_cell.angle_alpha   90.00
_cell.angle_beta   90.00
_cell.angle_gamma   90.00
#
_symmetry.space_group_name_H-M   'P 1'
#
loop_
_entity.id
_entity.type
_entity.pdbx_description
1 polymer ?
#
loop_
_entity_poly.entity_id
_entity_poly.type
_entity_poly.pdbx_seq_one_letter_code
_entity_poly.pdbx_strand_id
1 'polypeptide(L)'
;MRFVSGTAFSLDDVYITAVEAHVVHPNRDPERLEINWAVDIKPRAVDEILWAAFLPDVVMGPQKRINHHIAGAFQVRPIRIASASREVDVGGAPDWDPVLDEFDRARSGFITTHPAVADFVAVLEQDGGSRPSGQELVRTIAALIAADRAADAARIADEATARGERGPMSSTVDVLKYLSAYAKGPEAYAAFTASLTPTHNLQVHHESQRSTSTDLAREHHPGRLGHHLSSMDGSNPWAVVLAACPPAGAPDDHSTSLYMQAAGTAEAMVLEFCRPGGAALGAVSVRSVVGRPNTDQDRPELEIVLPRSTERIARHEVFTAGEAAELFELFYRTDSIAAGYMLRPVEGYLADGGRLDLRDTTV
;
A
#
# COMPACT_ATOMS: atom_id res chain seq x y z
N MET A 1 -23.74 -6.76 27.86
CA MET A 1 -23.14 -6.43 26.55
C MET A 1 -22.59 -5.01 26.55
N ARG A 2 -21.56 -4.70 25.77
CA ARG A 2 -21.00 -3.35 25.58
C ARG A 2 -21.18 -2.91 24.13
N PHE A 3 -21.02 -1.62 23.84
CA PHE A 3 -21.21 -1.06 22.50
C PHE A 3 -20.06 -0.15 22.08
N VAL A 4 -19.68 -0.22 20.80
CA VAL A 4 -18.79 0.73 20.12
C VAL A 4 -19.36 0.99 18.73
N SER A 5 -19.61 2.27 18.39
CA SER A 5 -20.07 2.68 17.05
C SER A 5 -21.31 1.93 16.53
N GLY A 6 -22.25 1.58 17.41
CA GLY A 6 -23.45 0.81 17.06
C GLY A 6 -23.27 -0.71 17.01
N THR A 7 -22.04 -1.21 17.13
CA THR A 7 -21.75 -2.65 17.23
C THR A 7 -21.79 -3.11 18.68
N ALA A 8 -22.61 -4.11 18.95
CA ALA A 8 -22.69 -4.79 20.24
C ALA A 8 -21.58 -5.83 20.35
N PHE A 9 -20.97 -5.97 21.53
CA PHE A 9 -19.94 -6.98 21.75
C PHE A 9 -19.87 -7.49 23.20
N SER A 10 -19.25 -8.66 23.33
CA SER A 10 -18.81 -9.25 24.60
C SER A 10 -17.30 -9.49 24.55
N LEU A 11 -16.67 -9.36 25.72
CA LEU A 11 -15.24 -9.58 25.91
C LEU A 11 -15.06 -10.74 26.89
N ASP A 12 -14.44 -11.80 26.39
CA ASP A 12 -14.05 -12.97 27.16
C ASP A 12 -12.56 -12.92 27.49
N ASP A 13 -12.09 -13.92 28.22
CA ASP A 13 -10.67 -14.08 28.54
C ASP A 13 -9.84 -14.21 27.25
N VAL A 14 -10.29 -15.04 26.32
CA VAL A 14 -9.59 -15.33 25.05
C VAL A 14 -10.18 -14.55 23.88
N TYR A 15 -11.51 -14.44 23.81
CA TYR A 15 -12.21 -13.99 22.62
C TYR A 15 -12.85 -12.62 22.76
N ILE A 16 -13.05 -11.99 21.60
CA ILE A 16 -14.01 -10.90 21.44
C ILE A 16 -15.06 -11.37 20.44
N THR A 17 -16.33 -11.25 20.84
CA THR A 17 -17.47 -11.61 19.99
C THR A 17 -18.32 -10.38 19.78
N ALA A 18 -18.64 -10.08 18.52
CA ALA A 18 -19.46 -8.94 18.14
C ALA A 18 -20.73 -9.41 17.43
N VAL A 19 -21.80 -8.66 17.58
CA VAL A 19 -23.00 -8.78 16.74
C VAL A 19 -23.23 -7.46 16.02
N GLU A 20 -23.33 -7.58 14.71
CA GLU A 20 -23.74 -6.50 13.84
C GLU A 20 -25.15 -6.82 13.36
N ALA A 21 -26.09 -5.90 13.60
CA ALA A 21 -27.48 -6.07 13.21
C ALA A 21 -27.98 -4.83 12.48
N HIS A 22 -28.70 -5.05 11.39
CA HIS A 22 -29.22 -4.01 10.52
C HIS A 22 -30.69 -4.24 10.25
N VAL A 23 -31.46 -3.16 10.28
CA VAL A 23 -32.86 -3.17 9.88
C VAL A 23 -32.93 -2.76 8.41
N VAL A 24 -33.53 -3.59 7.57
CA VAL A 24 -33.62 -3.35 6.13
C VAL A 24 -35.04 -3.55 5.63
N HIS A 25 -35.37 -2.86 4.53
CA HIS A 25 -36.55 -3.16 3.72
C HIS A 25 -36.15 -4.22 2.68
N PRO A 26 -36.53 -5.50 2.85
CA PRO A 26 -36.16 -6.53 1.90
C PRO A 26 -36.72 -6.19 0.52
N ASN A 27 -35.90 -6.33 -0.53
CA ASN A 27 -36.26 -5.96 -1.90
C ASN A 27 -36.75 -4.50 -2.08
N ARG A 28 -36.40 -3.60 -1.15
CA ARG A 28 -36.88 -2.20 -1.10
C ARG A 28 -38.40 -2.08 -0.94
N ASP A 29 -39.03 -3.10 -0.35
CA ASP A 29 -40.45 -3.08 -0.03
C ASP A 29 -40.69 -2.25 1.26
N PRO A 30 -41.34 -1.08 1.18
CA PRO A 30 -41.55 -0.21 2.34
C PRO A 30 -42.49 -0.82 3.39
N GLU A 31 -43.30 -1.82 3.01
CA GLU A 31 -44.27 -2.48 3.89
C GLU A 31 -43.66 -3.66 4.66
N ARG A 32 -42.40 -4.00 4.39
CA ARG A 32 -41.70 -5.09 5.07
C ARG A 32 -40.46 -4.56 5.75
N LEU A 33 -40.23 -5.02 6.98
CA LEU A 33 -39.01 -4.77 7.72
C LEU A 33 -38.37 -6.11 8.08
N GLU A 34 -37.06 -6.22 7.91
CA GLU A 34 -36.28 -7.40 8.29
C GLU A 34 -35.08 -6.96 9.12
N ILE A 35 -34.87 -7.61 10.26
CA ILE A 35 -33.60 -7.52 11.00
C ILE A 35 -32.68 -8.60 10.46
N ASN A 36 -31.54 -8.20 9.92
CA ASN A 36 -30.46 -9.08 9.54
C ASN A 36 -29.35 -8.96 10.57
N TRP A 37 -28.80 -10.08 11.04
CA TRP A 37 -27.66 -10.03 11.95
C TRP A 37 -26.61 -11.09 11.66
N ALA A 38 -25.40 -10.78 12.10
CA ALA A 38 -24.24 -11.66 12.06
C ALA A 38 -23.51 -11.63 13.39
N VAL A 39 -23.11 -12.82 13.85
CA VAL A 39 -22.28 -13.01 15.04
C VAL A 39 -20.89 -13.39 14.58
N ASP A 40 -19.93 -12.52 14.88
CA ASP A 40 -18.56 -12.67 14.46
C ASP A 40 -17.63 -12.78 15.69
N ILE A 41 -16.60 -13.62 15.61
CA ILE A 41 -15.67 -13.89 16.73
C ILE A 41 -14.21 -13.90 16.27
N LYS A 42 -13.31 -13.45 17.15
CA LYS A 42 -11.86 -13.61 16.99
C LYS A 42 -11.15 -13.64 18.34
N PRO A 43 -9.95 -14.24 18.44
CA PRO A 43 -9.12 -14.09 19.63
C PRO A 43 -8.73 -12.62 19.83
N ARG A 44 -8.66 -12.15 21.07
CA ARG A 44 -8.21 -10.78 21.36
C ARG A 44 -6.76 -10.54 20.95
N ALA A 45 -5.93 -11.58 21.08
CA ALA A 45 -4.50 -11.54 20.82
C ALA A 45 -4.15 -11.23 19.36
N VAL A 46 -5.02 -11.54 18.38
CA VAL A 46 -4.66 -11.36 16.95
C VAL A 46 -4.52 -9.89 16.57
N ASP A 47 -5.34 -9.01 17.14
CA ASP A 47 -5.21 -7.57 16.92
C ASP A 47 -4.01 -7.00 17.67
N GLU A 48 -3.71 -7.52 18.87
CA GLU A 48 -2.55 -7.10 19.66
C GLU A 48 -1.23 -7.41 18.94
N ILE A 49 -1.14 -8.58 18.31
CA ILE A 49 -0.01 -8.95 17.44
C ILE A 49 0.09 -8.04 16.24
N LEU A 50 -1.05 -7.78 15.58
CA LEU A 50 -1.10 -6.87 14.44
C LEU A 50 -0.59 -5.47 14.83
N TRP A 51 -1.04 -4.94 15.98
CA TRP A 51 -0.59 -3.63 16.47
C TRP A 51 0.86 -3.64 16.90
N ALA A 52 1.33 -4.68 17.59
CA ALA A 52 2.74 -4.80 17.98
C ALA A 52 3.67 -4.86 16.75
N ALA A 53 3.23 -5.52 15.67
CA ALA A 53 4.01 -5.65 14.45
C ALA A 53 3.99 -4.40 13.55
N PHE A 54 2.99 -3.52 13.66
CA PHE A 54 2.83 -2.37 12.75
C PHE A 54 2.95 -1.01 13.40
N LEU A 55 2.56 -0.92 14.67
CA LEU A 55 2.46 0.31 15.45
C LEU A 55 3.17 0.13 16.79
N PRO A 56 4.44 -0.36 16.82
CA PRO A 56 5.13 -0.71 18.06
C PRO A 56 5.26 0.48 19.02
N ASP A 57 5.34 1.70 18.49
CA ASP A 57 5.53 2.93 19.28
C ASP A 57 4.20 3.58 19.68
N VAL A 58 3.06 3.07 19.21
CA VAL A 58 1.74 3.67 19.50
C VAL A 58 1.21 3.16 20.84
N VAL A 59 1.26 4.02 21.84
CA VAL A 59 0.65 3.73 23.14
C VAL A 59 -0.87 3.91 23.06
N MET A 60 -1.62 2.81 23.19
CA MET A 60 -3.08 2.82 23.24
C MET A 60 -3.58 2.50 24.65
N GLY A 61 -4.34 3.45 25.22
CA GLY A 61 -5.05 3.21 26.48
C GLY A 61 -6.16 2.15 26.34
N PRO A 62 -6.64 1.57 27.46
CA PRO A 62 -7.55 0.42 27.44
C PRO A 62 -8.83 0.63 26.62
N GLN A 63 -9.47 1.79 26.74
CA GLN A 63 -10.69 2.10 25.97
C GLN A 63 -10.41 2.24 24.47
N LYS A 64 -9.28 2.82 24.10
CA LYS A 64 -8.87 2.98 22.71
C LYS A 64 -8.61 1.62 22.05
N ARG A 65 -7.98 0.69 22.77
CA ARG A 65 -7.79 -0.71 22.31
C ARG A 65 -9.13 -1.39 22.03
N ILE A 66 -10.07 -1.33 22.98
CA ILE A 66 -11.42 -1.90 22.81
C ILE A 66 -12.11 -1.30 21.58
N ASN A 67 -12.05 0.02 21.39
CA ASN A 67 -12.64 0.66 20.23
C ASN A 67 -12.01 0.17 18.92
N HIS A 68 -10.69 -0.02 18.87
CA HIS A 68 -10.00 -0.53 17.68
C HIS A 68 -10.27 -2.01 17.41
N HIS A 69 -10.45 -2.84 18.43
CA HIS A 69 -10.84 -4.25 18.26
C HIS A 69 -12.20 -4.43 17.58
N ILE A 70 -13.10 -3.45 17.72
CA ILE A 70 -14.48 -3.51 17.20
C ILE A 70 -14.63 -2.70 15.91
N ALA A 71 -14.28 -1.41 15.95
CA ALA A 71 -14.53 -0.46 14.86
C ALA A 71 -13.24 0.11 14.25
N GLY A 72 -12.08 -0.51 14.52
CA GLY A 72 -10.80 -0.05 13.99
C GLY A 72 -10.66 -0.30 12.49
N ALA A 73 -10.07 0.65 11.77
CA ALA A 73 -9.60 0.45 10.40
C ALA A 73 -8.41 -0.52 10.32
N PHE A 74 -7.71 -0.73 11.44
CA PHE A 74 -6.51 -1.54 11.56
C PHE A 74 -6.74 -2.70 12.54
N GLN A 75 -7.50 -3.70 12.07
CA GLN A 75 -7.87 -4.87 12.85
C GLN A 75 -7.87 -6.13 11.98
N VAL A 76 -7.65 -7.28 12.61
CA VAL A 76 -7.83 -8.60 12.02
C VAL A 76 -9.33 -8.86 11.89
N ARG A 77 -9.76 -9.30 10.70
CA ARG A 77 -11.15 -9.67 10.44
C ARG A 77 -11.54 -10.88 11.29
N PRO A 78 -12.71 -10.88 11.95
CA PRO A 78 -13.21 -12.06 12.65
C PRO A 78 -13.68 -13.16 11.68
N ILE A 79 -14.00 -14.34 12.21
CA ILE A 79 -14.82 -15.34 11.49
C ILE A 79 -16.28 -15.16 11.87
N ARG A 80 -17.17 -15.57 10.96
CA ARG A 80 -18.60 -15.61 11.23
C ARG A 80 -18.99 -16.96 11.81
N ILE A 81 -19.65 -16.95 12.96
CA ILE A 81 -20.10 -18.19 13.64
C ILE A 81 -21.61 -18.37 13.61
N ALA A 82 -22.37 -17.31 13.37
CA ALA A 82 -23.80 -17.38 13.10
C ALA A 82 -24.25 -16.19 12.26
N SER A 83 -25.32 -16.37 11.50
CA SER A 83 -26.06 -15.28 10.87
C SER A 83 -27.49 -15.73 10.61
N ALA A 84 -28.42 -14.81 10.78
CA ALA A 84 -29.82 -15.08 10.52
C ALA A 84 -30.54 -13.77 10.19
N SER A 85 -31.79 -13.91 9.76
CA SER A 85 -32.68 -12.80 9.52
C SER A 85 -34.08 -13.08 10.05
N ARG A 86 -34.81 -12.02 10.37
CA ARG A 86 -36.17 -12.12 10.91
C ARG A 86 -37.02 -10.92 10.50
N GLU A 87 -38.21 -11.19 10.00
CA GLU A 87 -39.20 -10.14 9.75
C GLU A 87 -39.71 -9.52 11.06
N VAL A 88 -39.89 -8.20 11.04
CA VAL A 88 -40.42 -7.43 12.16
C VAL A 88 -41.47 -6.42 11.67
N ASP A 89 -42.35 -6.03 12.60
CA ASP A 89 -43.43 -5.09 12.33
C ASP A 89 -42.87 -3.67 12.03
N VAL A 90 -43.41 -3.04 10.98
CA VAL A 90 -43.02 -1.69 10.52
C VAL A 90 -43.49 -0.61 11.52
N GLY A 91 -44.56 -0.87 12.27
CA GLY A 91 -45.17 0.10 13.19
C GLY A 91 -44.67 0.07 14.63
N GLY A 92 -43.82 -0.91 14.99
CA GLY A 92 -43.40 -1.19 16.37
C GLY A 92 -41.92 -0.97 16.63
N ALA A 93 -41.54 -0.91 17.92
CA ALA A 93 -40.13 -1.04 18.29
C ALA A 93 -39.65 -2.47 17.97
N PRO A 94 -38.50 -2.65 17.29
CA PRO A 94 -38.02 -3.99 16.95
C PRO A 94 -37.74 -4.84 18.20
N ASP A 95 -38.17 -6.10 18.18
CA ASP A 95 -37.84 -7.09 19.20
C ASP A 95 -36.41 -7.61 18.98
N TRP A 96 -35.50 -7.27 19.89
CA TRP A 96 -34.09 -7.62 19.80
C TRP A 96 -33.73 -8.90 20.57
N ASP A 97 -34.63 -9.42 21.42
CA ASP A 97 -34.35 -10.61 22.25
C ASP A 97 -33.88 -11.81 21.41
N PRO A 98 -34.45 -12.12 20.23
CA PRO A 98 -33.99 -13.24 19.39
C PRO A 98 -32.56 -13.05 18.88
N VAL A 99 -32.16 -11.81 18.60
CA VAL A 99 -30.81 -11.49 18.14
C VAL A 99 -29.81 -11.70 19.28
N LEU A 100 -30.18 -11.28 20.50
CA LEU A 100 -29.35 -11.43 21.69
C LEU A 100 -29.24 -12.90 22.15
N ASP A 101 -30.34 -13.65 22.11
CA ASP A 101 -30.36 -15.09 22.41
C ASP A 101 -29.46 -15.86 21.43
N GLU A 102 -29.56 -15.55 20.13
CA GLU A 102 -28.72 -16.16 19.11
C GLU A 102 -27.24 -15.81 19.31
N PHE A 103 -26.95 -14.56 19.65
CA PHE A 103 -25.59 -14.11 19.99
C PHE A 103 -25.01 -14.91 21.16
N ASP A 104 -25.73 -14.99 22.27
CA ASP A 104 -25.26 -15.68 23.47
C ASP A 104 -25.11 -17.19 23.24
N ARG A 105 -26.05 -17.80 22.49
CA ARG A 105 -26.00 -19.22 22.11
C ARG A 105 -24.80 -19.52 21.22
N ALA A 106 -24.61 -18.77 20.14
CA ALA A 106 -23.51 -18.98 19.19
C ALA A 106 -22.15 -18.74 19.86
N ARG A 107 -22.01 -17.65 20.61
CA ARG A 107 -20.81 -17.32 21.38
C ARG A 107 -20.45 -18.43 22.37
N SER A 108 -21.40 -18.83 23.21
CA SER A 108 -21.15 -19.82 24.27
C SER A 108 -20.83 -21.19 23.68
N GLY A 109 -21.53 -21.58 22.61
CA GLY A 109 -21.26 -22.84 21.90
C GLY A 109 -19.86 -22.86 21.29
N PHE A 110 -19.44 -21.77 20.64
CA PHE A 110 -18.10 -21.67 20.07
C PHE A 110 -17.01 -21.72 21.14
N ILE A 111 -17.10 -20.91 22.20
CA ILE A 111 -16.10 -20.84 23.26
C ILE A 111 -15.99 -22.16 24.02
N THR A 112 -17.11 -22.87 24.23
CA THR A 112 -17.10 -24.19 24.89
C THR A 112 -16.38 -25.24 24.04
N THR A 113 -16.53 -25.16 22.72
CA THR A 113 -15.90 -26.12 21.77
C THR A 113 -14.44 -25.77 21.50
N HIS A 114 -14.10 -24.48 21.54
CA HIS A 114 -12.80 -23.93 21.16
C HIS A 114 -12.27 -22.97 22.24
N PRO A 115 -11.96 -23.46 23.46
CA PRO A 115 -11.61 -22.60 24.59
C PRO A 115 -10.30 -21.83 24.43
N ALA A 116 -9.36 -22.32 23.61
CA ALA A 116 -8.04 -21.72 23.43
C ALA A 116 -7.82 -21.16 22.01
N VAL A 117 -6.83 -20.27 21.87
CA VAL A 117 -6.42 -19.71 20.57
C VAL A 117 -5.97 -20.81 19.59
N ALA A 118 -5.32 -21.87 20.10
CA ALA A 118 -4.93 -23.01 19.27
C ALA A 118 -6.14 -23.73 18.63
N ASP A 119 -7.28 -23.78 19.32
CA ASP A 119 -8.51 -24.35 18.77
C ASP A 119 -9.08 -23.48 17.64
N PHE A 120 -8.97 -22.16 17.78
CA PHE A 120 -9.33 -21.23 16.71
C PHE A 120 -8.48 -21.45 15.45
N VAL A 121 -7.18 -21.71 15.60
CA VAL A 121 -6.30 -22.06 14.47
C VAL A 121 -6.77 -23.36 13.81
N ALA A 122 -7.14 -24.37 14.58
CA ALA A 122 -7.67 -25.62 14.02
C ALA A 122 -8.96 -25.41 13.22
N VAL A 123 -9.83 -24.49 13.65
CA VAL A 123 -11.03 -24.08 12.87
C VAL A 123 -10.62 -23.46 11.53
N LEU A 124 -9.63 -22.56 11.51
CA LEU A 124 -9.16 -21.94 10.27
C LEU A 124 -8.54 -22.95 9.29
N GLU A 125 -7.84 -23.97 9.80
CA GLU A 125 -7.21 -25.00 8.97
C GLU A 125 -8.24 -25.95 8.31
N GLN A 126 -9.43 -26.10 8.91
CA GLN A 126 -10.50 -26.95 8.37
C GLN A 126 -11.26 -26.31 7.21
N ASP A 127 -11.23 -24.99 7.08
CA ASP A 127 -11.98 -24.21 6.08
C ASP A 127 -11.27 -24.15 4.69
N GLY A 128 -10.16 -24.90 4.52
CA GLY A 128 -9.15 -24.75 3.47
C GLY A 128 -9.50 -25.17 2.03
N GLY A 129 -10.76 -25.08 1.60
CA GLY A 129 -11.18 -25.50 0.26
C GLY A 129 -10.80 -24.56 -0.89
N SER A 130 -10.42 -23.30 -0.61
CA SER A 130 -10.14 -22.28 -1.63
C SER A 130 -8.87 -21.48 -1.33
N ARG A 131 -8.33 -20.77 -2.33
CA ARG A 131 -7.17 -19.89 -2.15
C ARG A 131 -7.56 -18.75 -1.18
N PRO A 132 -6.85 -18.59 -0.04
CA PRO A 132 -7.23 -17.59 0.95
C PRO A 132 -7.04 -16.18 0.38
N SER A 133 -8.01 -15.32 0.64
CA SER A 133 -7.91 -13.88 0.46
C SER A 133 -6.84 -13.27 1.36
N GLY A 134 -6.39 -12.05 1.04
CA GLY A 134 -5.44 -11.31 1.87
C GLY A 134 -5.92 -11.12 3.33
N GLN A 135 -7.23 -10.99 3.54
CA GLN A 135 -7.82 -10.86 4.88
C GLN A 135 -7.71 -12.16 5.67
N GLU A 136 -7.96 -13.30 5.00
CA GLU A 136 -7.85 -14.63 5.59
C GLU A 136 -6.40 -14.96 5.93
N LEU A 137 -5.45 -14.60 5.05
CA LEU A 137 -4.01 -14.75 5.31
C LEU A 137 -3.60 -14.01 6.58
N VAL A 138 -3.93 -12.72 6.69
CA VAL A 138 -3.61 -11.93 7.90
C VAL A 138 -4.21 -12.56 9.15
N ARG A 139 -5.47 -13.01 9.08
CA ARG A 139 -6.15 -13.69 10.19
C ARG A 139 -5.43 -14.97 10.61
N THR A 140 -5.10 -15.82 9.66
CA THR A 140 -4.40 -17.09 9.92
C THR A 140 -3.01 -16.86 10.49
N ILE A 141 -2.22 -15.95 9.91
CA ILE A 141 -0.86 -15.65 10.38
C ILE A 141 -0.88 -15.08 11.80
N ALA A 142 -1.76 -14.12 12.08
CA ALA A 142 -1.89 -13.54 13.43
C ALA A 142 -2.37 -14.58 14.46
N ALA A 143 -3.32 -15.45 14.08
CA ALA A 143 -3.80 -16.53 14.95
C ALA A 143 -2.70 -17.57 15.25
N LEU A 144 -1.86 -17.91 14.26
CA LEU A 144 -0.72 -18.79 14.46
C LEU A 144 0.32 -18.20 15.42
N ILE A 145 0.65 -16.92 15.28
CA ILE A 145 1.55 -16.23 16.23
C ILE A 145 0.93 -16.26 17.64
N ALA A 146 -0.38 -15.97 17.76
CA ALA A 146 -1.09 -15.98 19.04
C ALA A 146 -1.17 -17.37 19.69
N ALA A 147 -1.09 -18.43 18.90
CA ALA A 147 -1.09 -19.83 19.34
C ALA A 147 0.32 -20.41 19.51
N ASP A 148 1.36 -19.56 19.59
CA ASP A 148 2.77 -19.96 19.75
C ASP A 148 3.30 -20.81 18.57
N ARG A 149 2.74 -20.61 17.37
CA ARG A 149 3.16 -21.24 16.10
C ARG A 149 3.82 -20.24 15.16
N ALA A 150 4.73 -19.42 15.69
CA ALA A 150 5.35 -18.32 14.95
C ALA A 150 6.14 -18.80 13.71
N ALA A 151 6.80 -19.97 13.76
CA ALA A 151 7.50 -20.53 12.62
C ALA A 151 6.56 -20.84 11.43
N ASP A 152 5.37 -21.38 11.71
CA ASP A 152 4.35 -21.63 10.68
C ASP A 152 3.81 -20.32 10.10
N ALA A 153 3.57 -19.34 10.97
CA ALA A 153 3.11 -18.01 10.58
C ALA A 153 4.09 -17.34 9.61
N ALA A 154 5.38 -17.37 9.93
CA ALA A 154 6.44 -16.84 9.08
C ALA A 154 6.49 -17.53 7.72
N ARG A 155 6.43 -18.87 7.70
CA ARG A 155 6.45 -19.67 6.47
C ARG A 155 5.27 -19.33 5.57
N ILE A 156 4.04 -19.30 6.11
CA ILE A 156 2.83 -18.97 5.34
C ILE A 156 2.92 -17.55 4.75
N ALA A 157 3.38 -16.59 5.55
CA ALA A 157 3.55 -15.21 5.11
C ALA A 157 4.59 -15.06 3.99
N ASP A 158 5.72 -15.76 4.09
CA ASP A 158 6.76 -15.78 3.06
C ASP A 158 6.28 -16.43 1.76
N GLU A 159 5.62 -17.59 1.87
CA GLU A 159 5.05 -18.30 0.71
C GLU A 159 3.99 -17.45 0.01
N ALA A 160 3.11 -16.78 0.76
CA ALA A 160 2.11 -15.88 0.22
C ALA A 160 2.75 -14.69 -0.52
N THR A 161 3.74 -14.06 0.12
CA THR A 161 4.49 -12.94 -0.47
C THR A 161 5.20 -13.36 -1.75
N ALA A 162 5.81 -14.55 -1.77
CA ALA A 162 6.47 -15.12 -2.95
C ALA A 162 5.49 -15.39 -4.11
N ARG A 163 4.22 -15.72 -3.81
CA ARG A 163 3.14 -15.84 -4.80
C ARG A 163 2.55 -14.48 -5.25
N GLY A 164 3.07 -13.37 -4.74
CA GLY A 164 2.57 -12.03 -5.00
C GLY A 164 1.24 -11.69 -4.29
N GLU A 165 0.84 -12.49 -3.30
CA GLU A 165 -0.33 -12.22 -2.47
C GLU A 165 -0.04 -11.05 -1.52
N ARG A 166 -1.12 -10.34 -1.15
CA ARG A 166 -1.04 -9.11 -0.36
C ARG A 166 -2.16 -9.08 0.65
N GLY A 167 -1.89 -8.50 1.81
CA GLY A 167 -2.93 -8.26 2.80
C GLY A 167 -3.77 -7.01 2.46
N PRO A 168 -4.89 -6.81 3.16
CA PRO A 168 -5.80 -5.68 2.94
C PRO A 168 -5.23 -4.34 3.45
N MET A 169 -4.12 -4.38 4.21
CA MET A 169 -3.54 -3.22 4.88
C MET A 169 -2.24 -2.82 4.20
N SER A 170 -2.12 -1.53 3.88
CA SER A 170 -0.93 -0.93 3.30
C SER A 170 -0.32 0.05 4.29
N SER A 171 0.98 -0.12 4.58
CA SER A 171 1.85 0.92 5.10
C SER A 171 2.92 1.22 4.03
N THR A 172 4.14 1.57 4.42
CA THR A 172 5.34 1.60 3.56
C THR A 172 5.50 0.30 2.77
N VAL A 173 5.11 -0.84 3.36
CA VAL A 173 5.17 -2.18 2.75
C VAL A 173 3.94 -3.03 3.15
N ASP A 174 3.82 -4.20 2.52
CA ASP A 174 2.72 -5.14 2.73
C ASP A 174 2.70 -5.74 4.14
N VAL A 175 1.51 -5.91 4.71
CA VAL A 175 1.28 -6.45 6.06
C VAL A 175 1.81 -7.87 6.28
N LEU A 176 1.81 -8.71 5.24
CA LEU A 176 2.34 -10.06 5.36
C LEU A 176 3.85 -10.04 5.64
N LYS A 177 4.59 -9.05 5.11
CA LYS A 177 6.02 -8.90 5.38
C LYS A 177 6.32 -8.51 6.83
N TYR A 178 5.54 -7.57 7.40
CA TYR A 178 5.65 -7.22 8.81
C TYR A 178 5.35 -8.41 9.71
N LEU A 179 4.26 -9.13 9.46
CA LEU A 179 3.88 -10.30 10.27
C LEU A 179 4.91 -11.42 10.13
N SER A 180 5.48 -11.64 8.94
CA SER A 180 6.58 -12.58 8.73
C SER A 180 7.80 -12.21 9.57
N ALA A 181 8.26 -10.97 9.48
CA ALA A 181 9.43 -10.50 10.22
C ALA A 181 9.21 -10.55 11.73
N TYR A 182 8.02 -10.17 12.20
CA TYR A 182 7.62 -10.24 13.60
C TYR A 182 7.61 -11.68 14.11
N ALA A 183 7.06 -12.62 13.33
CA ALA A 183 7.00 -14.03 13.67
C ALA A 183 8.40 -14.71 13.71
N LYS A 184 9.36 -14.21 12.93
CA LYS A 184 10.76 -14.67 12.95
C LYS A 184 11.55 -14.19 14.17
N GLY A 185 10.98 -13.29 14.97
CA GLY A 185 11.56 -12.81 16.22
C GLY A 185 12.27 -11.46 16.12
N PRO A 186 12.79 -10.94 17.25
CA PRO A 186 13.23 -9.55 17.37
C PRO A 186 14.35 -9.15 16.41
N GLU A 187 15.32 -10.03 16.15
CA GLU A 187 16.44 -9.76 15.26
C GLU A 187 15.98 -9.60 13.80
N ALA A 188 15.15 -10.52 13.32
CA ALA A 188 14.58 -10.46 11.98
C ALA A 188 13.65 -9.25 11.82
N TYR A 189 12.85 -8.94 12.84
CA TYR A 189 12.01 -7.75 12.85
C TYR A 189 12.82 -6.45 12.81
N ALA A 190 13.91 -6.35 13.60
CA ALA A 190 14.80 -5.19 13.59
C ALA A 190 15.53 -5.02 12.25
N ALA A 191 16.02 -6.10 11.65
CA ALA A 191 16.63 -6.07 10.32
C ALA A 191 15.62 -5.63 9.26
N PHE A 192 14.39 -6.15 9.33
CA PHE A 192 13.30 -5.75 8.44
C PHE A 192 12.94 -4.28 8.60
N THR A 193 12.73 -3.76 9.82
CA THR A 193 12.39 -2.34 10.01
C THR A 193 13.52 -1.41 9.55
N ALA A 194 14.79 -1.79 9.75
CA ALA A 194 15.94 -1.04 9.21
C ALA A 194 15.93 -1.00 7.67
N SER A 195 15.50 -2.08 7.01
CA SER A 195 15.36 -2.14 5.55
C SER A 195 14.18 -1.34 4.98
N LEU A 196 13.28 -0.82 5.83
CA LEU A 196 12.17 0.05 5.41
C LEU A 196 12.60 1.50 5.20
N THR A 197 13.88 1.82 5.42
CA THR A 197 14.43 3.15 5.17
C THR A 197 14.14 3.57 3.72
N PRO A 198 13.47 4.71 3.49
CA PRO A 198 13.22 5.20 2.15
C PRO A 198 14.52 5.39 1.38
N THR A 199 14.53 4.84 0.17
CA THR A 199 15.64 4.99 -0.78
C THR A 199 15.29 5.96 -1.90
N HIS A 200 13.99 6.11 -2.17
CA HIS A 200 13.48 7.03 -3.17
C HIS A 200 12.17 7.65 -2.72
N ASN A 201 11.86 8.79 -3.32
CA ASN A 201 10.55 9.41 -3.25
C ASN A 201 9.94 9.40 -4.66
N LEU A 202 8.73 8.83 -4.77
CA LEU A 202 7.93 8.86 -5.98
C LEU A 202 6.92 10.01 -5.87
N GLN A 203 6.89 10.88 -6.87
CA GLN A 203 5.93 11.96 -6.98
C GLN A 203 5.12 11.81 -8.26
N VAL A 204 3.82 12.05 -8.14
CA VAL A 204 2.90 12.08 -9.28
C VAL A 204 2.22 13.43 -9.30
N HIS A 205 2.41 14.16 -10.40
CA HIS A 205 1.93 15.52 -10.59
C HIS A 205 0.65 15.54 -11.42
N HIS A 206 -0.29 16.37 -10.95
CA HIS A 206 -1.60 16.59 -11.54
C HIS A 206 -1.75 18.09 -11.78
N GLU A 207 -2.53 18.47 -12.79
CA GLU A 207 -2.83 19.87 -13.06
C GLU A 207 -3.89 20.40 -12.09
N SER A 208 -4.97 19.62 -11.91
CA SER A 208 -6.17 20.05 -11.18
C SER A 208 -6.19 19.62 -9.72
N GLN A 209 -5.26 18.75 -9.31
CA GLN A 209 -5.21 18.17 -7.98
C GLN A 209 -3.81 18.29 -7.37
N ARG A 210 -3.73 18.12 -6.05
CA ARG A 210 -2.44 18.15 -5.35
C ARG A 210 -1.58 16.97 -5.81
N SER A 211 -0.30 17.24 -6.04
CA SER A 211 0.67 16.17 -6.29
C SER A 211 0.71 15.18 -5.12
N THR A 212 0.83 13.90 -5.45
CA THR A 212 1.03 12.86 -4.45
C THR A 212 2.52 12.58 -4.32
N SER A 213 2.95 12.20 -3.12
CA SER A 213 4.34 11.82 -2.82
C SER A 213 4.31 10.56 -1.98
N THR A 214 5.18 9.60 -2.30
CA THR A 214 5.25 8.30 -1.62
C THR A 214 6.70 7.87 -1.49
N ASP A 215 7.11 7.59 -0.26
CA ASP A 215 8.43 7.06 0.03
C ASP A 215 8.50 5.57 -0.32
N LEU A 216 9.59 5.19 -0.99
CA LEU A 216 9.81 3.83 -1.49
C LEU A 216 11.10 3.24 -0.91
N ALA A 217 10.99 2.08 -0.28
CA ALA A 217 12.13 1.25 0.12
C ALA A 217 12.45 0.22 -0.98
N ARG A 218 13.65 0.31 -1.58
CA ARG A 218 14.07 -0.48 -2.76
C ARG A 218 13.78 -1.96 -2.65
N GLU A 219 14.10 -2.55 -1.51
CA GLU A 219 13.97 -3.98 -1.25
C GLU A 219 12.52 -4.47 -1.17
N HIS A 220 11.57 -3.54 -1.01
CA HIS A 220 10.17 -3.88 -0.75
C HIS A 220 9.18 -3.36 -1.78
N HIS A 221 9.65 -2.64 -2.79
CA HIS A 221 8.76 -2.05 -3.78
C HIS A 221 8.01 -3.11 -4.59
N PRO A 222 6.68 -3.00 -4.68
CA PRO A 222 5.85 -3.98 -5.38
C PRO A 222 5.87 -3.95 -6.91
N GLY A 223 6.69 -3.09 -7.54
CA GLY A 223 6.71 -2.88 -9.00
C GLY A 223 5.46 -2.18 -9.52
N ARG A 224 5.23 -0.93 -9.08
CA ARG A 224 4.05 -0.12 -9.49
C ARG A 224 4.41 1.09 -10.36
N LEU A 225 5.69 1.31 -10.67
CA LEU A 225 6.12 2.48 -11.45
C LEU A 225 5.45 2.52 -12.83
N GLY A 226 5.35 1.37 -13.51
CA GLY A 226 4.66 1.26 -14.79
C GLY A 226 3.18 1.64 -14.75
N HIS A 227 2.47 1.35 -13.64
CA HIS A 227 1.06 1.74 -13.51
C HIS A 227 0.89 3.27 -13.51
N HIS A 228 1.77 3.99 -12.80
CA HIS A 228 1.73 5.45 -12.77
C HIS A 228 1.99 6.05 -14.17
N LEU A 229 3.01 5.54 -14.87
CA LEU A 229 3.33 5.99 -16.23
C LEU A 229 2.21 5.68 -17.23
N SER A 230 1.61 4.49 -17.17
CA SER A 230 0.48 4.12 -18.03
C SER A 230 -0.81 4.90 -17.74
N SER A 231 -0.91 5.54 -16.57
CA SER A 231 -2.07 6.37 -16.22
C SER A 231 -1.97 7.81 -16.73
N MET A 232 -0.81 8.24 -17.23
CA MET A 232 -0.58 9.63 -17.66
C MET A 232 -1.42 10.00 -18.89
N ASP A 233 -2.13 11.14 -18.80
CA ASP A 233 -2.99 11.65 -19.88
C ASP A 233 -2.60 13.06 -20.35
N GLY A 234 -1.47 13.60 -19.86
CA GLY A 234 -1.01 14.96 -20.15
C GLY A 234 -1.62 16.03 -19.25
N SER A 235 -2.53 15.67 -18.33
CA SER A 235 -3.16 16.59 -17.38
C SER A 235 -3.20 16.03 -15.94
N ASN A 236 -3.77 14.85 -15.69
CA ASN A 236 -4.07 14.29 -14.38
C ASN A 236 -3.96 12.75 -14.37
N PRO A 237 -2.74 12.17 -14.31
CA PRO A 237 -1.45 12.84 -14.12
C PRO A 237 -0.76 13.27 -15.41
N TRP A 238 0.10 14.29 -15.31
CA TRP A 238 0.91 14.80 -16.44
C TRP A 238 2.41 14.59 -16.27
N ALA A 239 2.89 14.34 -15.05
CA ALA A 239 4.29 14.01 -14.80
C ALA A 239 4.46 13.05 -13.62
N VAL A 240 5.53 12.24 -13.70
CA VAL A 240 5.97 11.32 -12.66
C VAL A 240 7.46 11.57 -12.41
N VAL A 241 7.84 11.76 -11.14
CA VAL A 241 9.24 11.95 -10.74
C VAL A 241 9.61 10.88 -9.73
N LEU A 242 10.72 10.20 -9.97
CA LEU A 242 11.33 9.26 -9.04
C LEU A 242 12.70 9.80 -8.65
N ALA A 243 12.84 10.27 -7.41
CA ALA A 243 14.07 10.85 -6.89
C ALA A 243 14.73 9.92 -5.88
N ALA A 244 16.03 9.70 -5.99
CA ALA A 244 16.80 9.00 -4.96
C ALA A 244 16.91 9.90 -3.72
N CYS A 245 16.70 9.31 -2.54
CA CYS A 245 16.91 10.01 -1.28
C CYS A 245 18.41 10.28 -1.11
N PRO A 246 18.81 11.51 -0.74
CA PRO A 246 20.22 11.80 -0.50
C PRO A 246 20.72 11.01 0.73
N PRO A 247 22.03 10.73 0.81
CA PRO A 247 22.62 10.13 2.00
C PRO A 247 22.29 10.93 3.26
N ALA A 248 22.12 10.25 4.40
CA ALA A 248 21.84 10.92 5.66
C ALA A 248 22.93 11.96 6.00
N GLY A 249 22.51 13.19 6.29
CA GLY A 249 23.42 14.30 6.60
C GLY A 249 24.05 14.99 5.39
N ALA A 250 23.66 14.64 4.17
CA ALA A 250 24.11 15.37 3.00
C ALA A 250 23.56 16.82 2.98
N PRO A 251 24.24 17.75 2.29
CA PRO A 251 23.78 19.13 2.16
C PRO A 251 22.38 19.20 1.53
N ASP A 252 21.56 20.12 2.01
CA ASP A 252 20.26 20.45 1.42
C ASP A 252 20.46 21.40 0.23
N ASP A 253 21.13 20.89 -0.80
CA ASP A 253 21.40 21.60 -2.06
C ASP A 253 21.32 20.64 -3.27
N HIS A 254 21.60 21.16 -4.46
CA HIS A 254 21.52 20.36 -5.69
C HIS A 254 22.69 19.40 -5.90
N SER A 255 23.71 19.36 -5.05
CA SER A 255 24.90 18.51 -5.25
C SER A 255 24.62 17.00 -5.17
N THR A 256 23.48 16.62 -4.58
CA THR A 256 23.03 15.23 -4.44
C THR A 256 21.82 14.90 -5.31
N SER A 257 21.36 15.84 -6.13
CA SER A 257 20.17 15.67 -6.97
C SER A 257 20.34 14.51 -7.96
N LEU A 258 19.58 13.44 -7.73
CA LEU A 258 19.56 12.24 -8.56
C LEU A 258 18.11 11.80 -8.76
N TYR A 259 17.58 11.95 -9.97
CA TYR A 259 16.19 11.61 -10.25
C TYR A 259 15.96 11.26 -11.72
N MET A 260 14.90 10.50 -11.96
CA MET A 260 14.30 10.30 -13.26
C MET A 260 12.89 10.91 -13.28
N GLN A 261 12.55 11.61 -14.36
CA GLN A 261 11.26 12.24 -14.54
C GLN A 261 10.68 11.86 -15.90
N ALA A 262 9.36 11.69 -15.94
CA ALA A 262 8.57 11.58 -17.16
C ALA A 262 7.53 12.70 -17.20
N ALA A 263 7.29 13.28 -18.38
CA ALA A 263 6.21 14.24 -18.59
C ALA A 263 5.56 14.01 -19.97
N GLY A 264 4.23 14.06 -20.04
CA GLY A 264 3.46 13.81 -21.26
C GLY A 264 2.25 12.89 -21.04
N THR A 265 1.90 12.11 -22.07
CA THR A 265 0.87 11.06 -22.00
C THR A 265 1.49 9.66 -22.00
N ALA A 266 0.69 8.63 -21.70
CA ALA A 266 1.13 7.24 -21.73
C ALA A 266 1.67 6.80 -23.11
N GLU A 267 1.22 7.41 -24.19
CA GLU A 267 1.64 7.11 -25.57
C GLU A 267 2.85 7.93 -26.01
N ALA A 268 3.04 9.11 -25.43
CA ALA A 268 4.10 10.05 -25.80
C ALA A 268 4.55 10.88 -24.59
N MET A 269 5.68 10.50 -24.00
CA MET A 269 6.31 11.23 -22.90
C MET A 269 7.81 11.45 -23.14
N VAL A 270 8.33 12.55 -22.61
CA VAL A 270 9.76 12.80 -22.52
C VAL A 270 10.29 12.30 -21.20
N LEU A 271 11.48 11.72 -21.23
CA LEU A 271 12.21 11.30 -20.05
C LEU A 271 13.38 12.24 -19.79
N GLU A 272 13.49 12.70 -18.56
CA GLU A 272 14.59 13.50 -18.07
C GLU A 272 15.33 12.75 -16.96
N PHE A 273 16.66 12.87 -16.96
CA PHE A 273 17.52 12.29 -15.95
C PHE A 273 18.43 13.36 -15.39
N CYS A 274 18.40 13.52 -14.07
CA CYS A 274 19.30 14.40 -13.34
C CYS A 274 20.27 13.55 -12.53
N ARG A 275 21.55 13.93 -12.56
CA ARG A 275 22.60 13.29 -11.75
C ARG A 275 23.57 14.33 -11.19
N PRO A 276 24.23 14.01 -10.06
CA PRO A 276 25.36 14.76 -9.54
C PRO A 276 26.50 14.89 -10.56
N GLY A 277 27.23 16.01 -10.49
CA GLY A 277 28.37 16.34 -11.33
C GLY A 277 28.09 17.45 -12.35
N GLY A 278 28.90 17.52 -13.40
CA GLY A 278 28.81 18.58 -14.40
C GLY A 278 29.70 19.78 -14.14
N ALA A 279 30.78 19.61 -13.36
CA ALA A 279 31.75 20.68 -13.11
C ALA A 279 32.33 21.29 -14.40
N ALA A 280 32.51 20.47 -15.45
CA ALA A 280 32.92 20.94 -16.78
C ALA A 280 31.90 21.88 -17.46
N LEU A 281 30.64 21.83 -17.03
CA LEU A 281 29.53 22.68 -17.46
C LEU A 281 29.20 23.78 -16.43
N GLY A 282 30.04 23.94 -15.40
CA GLY A 282 29.83 24.91 -14.32
C GLY A 282 28.73 24.54 -13.32
N ALA A 283 28.28 23.28 -13.29
CA ALA A 283 27.16 22.82 -12.46
C ALA A 283 27.61 21.79 -11.40
N VAL A 284 26.82 21.65 -10.32
CA VAL A 284 26.95 20.58 -9.32
C VAL A 284 26.06 19.38 -9.60
N SER A 285 25.01 19.56 -10.39
CA SER A 285 24.18 18.50 -10.98
C SER A 285 23.69 18.92 -12.36
N VAL A 286 23.41 17.96 -13.23
CA VAL A 286 22.95 18.23 -14.60
C VAL A 286 21.70 17.42 -14.89
N ARG A 287 20.63 18.11 -15.31
CA ARG A 287 19.45 17.51 -15.91
C ARG A 287 19.64 17.41 -17.42
N SER A 288 19.38 16.22 -17.94
CA SER A 288 19.49 15.88 -19.35
C SER A 288 18.20 15.26 -19.86
N VAL A 289 17.86 15.50 -21.13
CA VAL A 289 16.84 14.73 -21.84
C VAL A 289 17.44 13.40 -22.28
N VAL A 290 16.69 12.32 -22.05
CA VAL A 290 17.08 10.96 -22.45
C VAL A 290 16.64 10.73 -23.89
N GLY A 291 17.54 10.21 -24.72
CA GLY A 291 17.26 9.87 -26.12
C GLY A 291 17.70 8.45 -26.47
N ARG A 292 16.96 7.78 -27.35
CA ARG A 292 17.39 6.52 -27.98
C ARG A 292 18.60 6.78 -28.90
N PRO A 293 19.52 5.82 -29.05
CA PRO A 293 20.63 5.97 -29.99
C PRO A 293 20.08 6.18 -31.40
N ASN A 294 20.58 7.23 -32.05
CA ASN A 294 19.94 7.81 -33.22
C ASN A 294 20.17 6.94 -34.46
N THR A 295 19.16 6.18 -34.91
CA THR A 295 19.25 5.39 -36.15
C THR A 295 18.61 6.07 -37.37
N ASP A 296 17.86 7.16 -37.21
CA ASP A 296 17.18 7.88 -38.30
C ASP A 296 17.07 9.38 -37.96
N GLN A 297 17.99 10.20 -38.47
CA GLN A 297 18.01 11.67 -38.26
C GLN A 297 16.83 12.41 -38.94
N ASP A 298 16.10 11.77 -39.86
CA ASP A 298 15.11 12.42 -40.73
C ASP A 298 13.64 12.22 -40.31
N ARG A 299 13.36 11.67 -39.13
CA ARG A 299 11.97 11.47 -38.69
C ARG A 299 11.35 12.75 -38.11
N PRO A 300 10.06 13.00 -38.39
CA PRO A 300 9.37 14.18 -37.88
C PRO A 300 9.30 14.15 -36.35
N GLU A 301 9.38 15.35 -35.76
CA GLU A 301 9.08 15.60 -34.35
C GLU A 301 7.67 15.09 -34.00
N LEU A 302 7.53 14.60 -32.77
CA LEU A 302 6.25 14.20 -32.19
C LEU A 302 5.79 15.26 -31.20
N GLU A 303 4.49 15.46 -31.14
CA GLU A 303 3.88 16.33 -30.14
C GLU A 303 3.74 15.57 -28.82
N ILE A 304 4.20 16.18 -27.73
CA ILE A 304 3.87 15.79 -26.37
C ILE A 304 2.89 16.80 -25.78
N VAL A 305 1.91 16.33 -25.02
CA VAL A 305 0.89 17.16 -24.38
C VAL A 305 1.26 17.36 -22.92
N LEU A 306 1.40 18.62 -22.53
CA LEU A 306 1.58 19.05 -21.14
C LEU A 306 0.39 19.93 -20.74
N PRO A 307 0.16 20.18 -19.44
CA PRO A 307 -1.03 20.90 -18.98
C PRO A 307 -1.20 22.29 -19.60
N ARG A 308 -0.09 22.98 -19.90
CA ARG A 308 -0.09 24.39 -20.35
C ARG A 308 0.53 24.59 -21.74
N SER A 309 0.98 23.51 -22.38
CA SER A 309 1.69 23.58 -23.65
C SER A 309 1.62 22.25 -24.38
N THR A 310 1.72 22.33 -25.71
CA THR A 310 2.09 21.19 -26.54
C THR A 310 3.49 21.46 -27.07
N GLU A 311 4.40 20.52 -26.87
CA GLU A 311 5.80 20.67 -27.27
C GLU A 311 6.13 19.68 -28.39
N ARG A 312 6.94 20.12 -29.36
CA ARG A 312 7.42 19.26 -30.45
C ARG A 312 8.80 18.75 -30.09
N ILE A 313 8.93 17.45 -29.96
CA ILE A 313 10.13 16.78 -29.48
C ILE A 313 10.62 15.80 -30.53
N ALA A 314 11.94 15.70 -30.69
CA ALA A 314 12.54 14.74 -31.61
C ALA A 314 12.10 13.31 -31.23
N ARG A 315 11.66 12.52 -32.21
CA ARG A 315 11.08 11.18 -31.98
C ARG A 315 11.97 10.25 -31.14
N HIS A 316 13.29 10.38 -31.25
CA HIS A 316 14.22 9.55 -30.48
C HIS A 316 14.19 9.86 -28.97
N GLU A 317 13.68 11.02 -28.55
CA GLU A 317 13.53 11.45 -27.15
C GLU A 317 12.10 11.23 -26.61
N VAL A 318 11.17 10.69 -27.43
CA VAL A 318 9.77 10.42 -27.03
C VAL A 318 9.56 8.94 -26.76
N PHE A 319 9.04 8.61 -25.59
CA PHE A 319 8.85 7.25 -25.07
C PHE A 319 7.39 6.90 -24.89
N THR A 320 7.08 5.61 -24.98
CA THR A 320 5.81 5.07 -24.49
C THR A 320 5.93 4.73 -23.00
N ALA A 321 4.81 4.62 -22.30
CA ALA A 321 4.78 4.23 -20.89
C ALA A 321 5.45 2.88 -20.62
N GLY A 322 5.36 1.93 -21.57
CA GLY A 322 6.02 0.62 -21.44
C GLY A 322 7.53 0.73 -21.40
N GLU A 323 8.12 1.46 -22.36
CA GLU A 323 9.57 1.69 -22.41
C GLU A 323 10.05 2.55 -21.22
N ALA A 324 9.27 3.58 -20.86
CA ALA A 324 9.56 4.40 -19.69
C ALA A 324 9.55 3.58 -18.40
N ALA A 325 8.62 2.62 -18.25
CA ALA A 325 8.54 1.77 -17.08
C ALA A 325 9.81 0.93 -16.89
N GLU A 326 10.38 0.39 -17.97
CA GLU A 326 11.64 -0.36 -17.90
C GLU A 326 12.80 0.52 -17.41
N LEU A 327 12.88 1.76 -17.90
CA LEU A 327 13.90 2.73 -17.48
C LEU A 327 13.72 3.18 -16.03
N PHE A 328 12.48 3.45 -15.61
CA PHE A 328 12.15 3.79 -14.23
C PHE A 328 12.49 2.65 -13.26
N GLU A 329 12.15 1.41 -13.62
CA GLU A 329 12.47 0.23 -12.80
C GLU A 329 13.99 -0.03 -12.75
N LEU A 330 14.71 0.19 -13.85
CA LEU A 330 16.17 0.09 -13.85
C LEU A 330 16.81 1.17 -12.97
N PHE A 331 16.37 2.43 -13.13
CA PHE A 331 16.82 3.54 -12.29
C PHE A 331 16.53 3.25 -10.82
N TYR A 332 15.30 2.83 -10.49
CA TYR A 332 14.91 2.50 -9.13
C TYR A 332 15.82 1.45 -8.47
N ARG A 333 16.30 0.47 -9.25
CA ARG A 333 17.17 -0.61 -8.77
C ARG A 333 18.64 -0.24 -8.70
N THR A 334 19.11 0.67 -9.56
CA THR A 334 20.55 0.87 -9.83
C THR A 334 21.03 2.31 -9.74
N ASP A 335 20.14 3.28 -9.56
CA ASP A 335 20.41 4.73 -9.62
C ASP A 335 21.01 5.18 -10.96
N SER A 336 20.83 4.37 -12.01
CA SER A 336 21.45 4.57 -13.32
C SER A 336 20.46 4.29 -14.46
N ILE A 337 20.78 4.80 -15.65
CA ILE A 337 20.04 4.50 -16.88
C ILE A 337 20.79 3.43 -17.68
N ALA A 338 20.08 2.67 -18.52
CA ALA A 338 20.69 1.62 -19.31
C ALA A 338 21.77 2.16 -20.26
N ALA A 339 22.82 1.38 -20.48
CA ALA A 339 23.79 1.67 -21.51
C ALA A 339 23.11 1.68 -22.90
N GLY A 340 23.46 2.66 -23.73
CA GLY A 340 22.92 2.81 -25.08
C GLY A 340 21.99 4.02 -25.24
N TYR A 341 21.45 4.58 -24.16
CA TYR A 341 20.75 5.87 -24.22
C TYR A 341 21.72 7.04 -24.29
N MET A 342 21.34 8.08 -25.02
CA MET A 342 22.05 9.35 -25.11
C MET A 342 21.47 10.33 -24.10
N LEU A 343 22.32 11.20 -23.55
CA LEU A 343 21.91 12.26 -22.64
C LEU A 343 22.27 13.60 -23.26
N ARG A 344 21.26 14.41 -23.53
CA ARG A 344 21.44 15.80 -23.99
C ARG A 344 21.24 16.74 -22.80
N PRO A 345 22.29 17.44 -22.32
CA PRO A 345 22.15 18.40 -21.23
C PRO A 345 21.16 19.49 -21.59
N VAL A 346 20.30 19.88 -20.63
CA VAL A 346 19.32 20.96 -20.82
C VAL A 346 19.36 21.98 -19.68
N GLU A 347 19.73 21.57 -18.48
CA GLU A 347 19.81 22.47 -17.33
C GLU A 347 20.91 22.00 -16.37
N GLY A 348 21.75 22.93 -15.91
CA GLY A 348 22.73 22.73 -14.86
C GLY A 348 22.26 23.37 -13.56
N TYR A 349 22.38 22.67 -12.44
CA TYR A 349 22.09 23.21 -11.12
C TYR A 349 23.36 23.68 -10.42
N LEU A 350 23.30 24.82 -9.76
CA LEU A 350 24.39 25.40 -8.98
C LEU A 350 24.21 25.07 -7.49
N ALA A 351 25.31 25.10 -6.73
CA ALA A 351 25.28 24.87 -5.28
C ALA A 351 24.47 25.92 -4.51
N ASP A 352 24.38 27.13 -5.05
CA ASP A 352 23.62 28.25 -4.46
C ASP A 352 22.12 28.23 -4.80
N GLY A 353 21.64 27.16 -5.46
CA GLY A 353 20.25 27.03 -5.92
C GLY A 353 19.98 27.64 -7.29
N GLY A 354 20.98 28.29 -7.91
CA GLY A 354 20.87 28.84 -9.27
C GLY A 354 20.77 27.77 -10.35
N ARG A 355 20.36 28.19 -11.55
CA ARG A 355 20.19 27.32 -12.72
C ARG A 355 20.92 27.90 -13.93
N LEU A 356 21.55 27.03 -14.70
CA LEU A 356 22.22 27.32 -15.97
C LEU A 356 21.40 26.68 -17.09
N ASP A 357 21.04 27.46 -18.10
CA ASP A 357 20.45 26.92 -19.31
C ASP A 357 21.55 26.29 -20.19
N LEU A 358 21.44 25.00 -20.45
CA LEU A 358 22.43 24.24 -21.22
C LEU A 358 21.96 23.88 -22.62
N ARG A 359 20.76 24.33 -23.03
CA ARG A 359 20.17 23.99 -24.34
C ARG A 359 20.98 24.51 -25.53
N ASP A 360 21.79 25.55 -25.33
CA ASP A 360 22.64 26.18 -26.36
C ASP A 360 24.13 25.81 -26.24
N THR A 361 24.51 24.98 -25.25
CA THR A 361 25.92 24.58 -25.08
C THR A 361 26.22 23.42 -26.02
N THR A 362 26.71 23.74 -27.21
CA THR A 362 27.26 22.73 -28.13
C THR A 362 28.53 22.16 -27.50
N VAL A 363 28.51 20.87 -27.12
CA VAL A 363 29.72 20.10 -26.77
C VAL A 363 30.11 19.22 -27.93
#